data_AF-G4T4F6-F1
#
_entry.id   AF-G4T4F6-F1
#
_cell.length_a   1.000
_cell.length_b   1.000
_cell.length_c   1.000
_cell.angle_alpha   90.00
_cell.angle_beta   90.00
_cell.angle_gamma   90.00
#
_symmetry.space_group_name_H-M   'P 1'
#
loop_
_entity.id
_entity.type
_entity.pdbx_description
1 polymer ?
#
loop_
_entity_poly.entity_id
_entity_poly.type
_entity_poly.pdbx_seq_one_letter_code
_entity_poly.pdbx_strand_id
1 'polypeptide(L)'
;MDSRPSGSPNYMAIMKKEAGTIKLNDQQEAKVDEWRQEHHTKATELAADIVAAEHTLAEASMDGTNLENMMKKFDEIAVMRRTLAELKTKCRDLLQTILTSEQWTQLVTLQKSAMGLNQQANMKNMMHAHPMPNYMAIMKKEAGTIKLNDQQEAKVDEWRQEHHTKATELAADIVAAEHTLAEASMDGTNLENMMKKFDEIAVMRRTLAELKTKCRDLLQNILTSEQWTQLVTLQKSAMRLN
;
A
#
# COMPACT_ATOMS: atom_id res chain seq x y z
N MET A 1 -8.02 9.28 -5.68
CA MET A 1 -7.25 8.02 -5.55
C MET A 1 -7.38 7.56 -4.12
N ASP A 2 -7.95 6.38 -3.91
CA ASP A 2 -8.13 5.77 -2.59
C ASP A 2 -6.87 4.96 -2.22
N SER A 3 -5.70 5.62 -2.26
CA SER A 3 -4.45 5.01 -1.81
C SER A 3 -4.37 5.22 -0.30
N ARG A 4 -4.74 4.21 0.48
CA ARG A 4 -4.49 4.18 1.92
C ARG A 4 -2.98 3.93 2.09
N PRO A 5 -2.12 4.95 2.28
CA PRO A 5 -0.67 4.75 2.21
C PRO A 5 -0.18 3.88 3.37
N SER A 6 -0.97 3.82 4.44
CA SER A 6 -0.64 3.13 5.69
C SER A 6 -1.61 2.04 6.10
N GLY A 7 -2.59 1.59 5.30
CA GLY A 7 -3.53 0.52 5.69
C GLY A 7 -4.49 0.80 6.88
N SER A 8 -4.13 1.70 7.82
CA SER A 8 -4.94 2.09 8.98
C SER A 8 -6.12 2.99 8.57
N PRO A 9 -7.29 2.81 9.22
CA PRO A 9 -8.42 3.72 9.13
C PRO A 9 -8.03 5.18 9.30
N ASN A 10 -8.74 6.07 8.61
CA ASN A 10 -8.57 7.52 8.70
C ASN A 10 -9.85 8.16 9.24
N TYR A 11 -10.05 8.05 10.55
CA TYR A 11 -11.26 8.53 11.23
C TYR A 11 -11.47 10.04 11.04
N MET A 12 -10.41 10.84 11.01
CA MET A 12 -10.51 12.28 10.77
C MET A 12 -11.02 12.63 9.37
N ALA A 13 -10.65 11.84 8.36
CA ALA A 13 -11.20 12.01 7.02
C ALA A 13 -12.70 11.68 6.98
N ILE A 14 -13.14 10.64 7.70
CA ILE A 14 -14.56 10.30 7.81
C ILE A 14 -15.33 11.39 8.55
N MET A 15 -14.85 11.86 9.70
CA MET A 15 -15.49 12.94 10.45
C MET A 15 -15.60 14.23 9.63
N LYS A 16 -14.61 14.54 8.80
CA LYS A 16 -14.67 15.68 7.88
C LYS A 16 -15.68 15.47 6.75
N LYS A 17 -15.72 14.27 6.17
CA LYS A 17 -16.62 13.94 5.05
C LYS A 17 -18.09 13.91 5.48
N GLU A 18 -18.35 13.35 6.65
CA GLU A 18 -19.69 13.16 7.22
C GLU A 18 -19.97 14.23 8.29
N ALA A 19 -19.51 15.45 8.05
CA ALA A 19 -19.65 16.57 8.98
C ALA A 19 -21.15 16.82 9.28
N GLY A 20 -21.48 16.90 10.57
CA GLY A 20 -22.87 17.04 11.04
C GLY A 20 -23.60 15.72 11.31
N THR A 21 -23.07 14.57 10.87
CA THR A 21 -23.60 13.25 11.24
C THR A 21 -23.23 12.89 12.68
N ILE A 22 -21.96 13.04 13.04
CA ILE A 22 -21.48 12.86 14.41
C ILE A 22 -21.52 14.24 15.08
N LYS A 23 -22.54 14.47 15.92
CA LYS A 23 -22.69 15.73 16.66
C LYS A 23 -21.69 15.76 17.81
N LEU A 24 -20.67 16.61 17.72
CA LEU A 24 -19.73 16.87 18.80
C LEU A 24 -20.25 18.00 19.70
N ASN A 25 -19.85 18.00 20.97
CA ASN A 25 -19.99 19.18 21.82
C ASN A 25 -18.73 20.06 21.75
N ASP A 26 -18.81 21.29 22.28
CA ASP A 26 -17.72 22.28 22.22
C ASP A 26 -16.38 21.74 22.75
N GLN A 27 -16.39 20.90 23.80
CA GLN A 27 -15.18 20.32 24.37
C GLN A 27 -14.56 19.26 23.45
N GLN A 28 -15.41 18.43 22.82
CA GLN A 28 -14.98 17.43 21.84
C GLN A 28 -14.42 18.10 20.58
N GLU A 29 -15.10 19.14 20.08
CA GLU A 29 -14.64 19.93 18.93
C GLU A 29 -13.27 20.56 19.20
N ALA A 30 -13.12 21.22 20.37
CA ALA A 30 -11.84 21.82 20.75
C ALA A 30 -10.69 20.78 20.78
N LYS A 31 -10.95 19.57 21.28
CA LYS A 31 -9.94 18.49 21.32
C LYS A 31 -9.60 17.94 19.94
N VAL A 32 -10.60 17.80 19.06
CA VAL A 32 -10.39 17.40 17.66
C VAL A 32 -9.59 18.45 16.90
N ASP A 33 -9.88 19.73 17.14
CA ASP A 33 -9.18 20.84 16.50
C ASP A 33 -7.74 20.99 17.01
N GLU A 34 -7.50 20.86 18.31
CA GLU A 34 -6.16 20.81 18.91
C GLU A 34 -5.31 19.72 18.24
N TRP A 35 -5.84 18.49 18.17
CA TRP A 35 -5.17 17.37 17.49
C TRP A 35 -4.90 17.66 16.01
N ARG A 36 -5.86 18.28 15.32
CA ARG A 36 -5.71 18.62 13.90
C ARG A 36 -4.61 19.65 13.70
N GLN A 37 -4.56 20.70 14.51
CA GLN A 37 -3.54 21.74 14.42
C GLN A 37 -2.14 21.17 14.64
N GLU A 38 -1.99 20.24 15.59
CA GLU A 38 -0.70 19.64 15.90
C GLU A 38 -0.21 18.64 14.83
N HIS A 39 -1.14 17.88 14.22
CA HIS A 39 -0.75 16.68 13.47
C HIS A 39 -1.15 16.66 12.00
N HIS A 40 -2.08 17.53 11.55
CA HIS A 40 -2.61 17.44 10.19
C HIS A 40 -1.54 17.66 9.12
N THR A 41 -0.70 18.69 9.28
CA THR A 41 0.38 19.00 8.34
C THR A 41 1.33 17.83 8.22
N LYS A 42 1.86 17.34 9.36
CA LYS A 42 2.75 16.19 9.41
C LYS A 42 2.14 14.93 8.79
N ALA A 43 0.87 14.63 9.07
CA ALA A 43 0.19 13.47 8.48
C ALA A 43 0.04 13.59 6.97
N THR A 44 -0.22 14.80 6.47
CA THR A 44 -0.43 15.09 5.05
C THR A 44 0.88 15.06 4.28
N GLU A 45 1.93 15.70 4.81
CA GLU A 45 3.28 15.67 4.26
C GLU A 45 3.81 14.23 4.21
N LEU A 46 3.72 13.50 5.32
CA LEU A 46 4.17 12.11 5.36
C LEU A 46 3.42 11.22 4.37
N ALA A 47 2.12 11.44 4.16
CA ALA A 47 1.36 10.70 3.15
C ALA A 47 1.82 11.06 1.72
N ALA A 48 2.15 12.33 1.46
CA ALA A 48 2.69 12.76 0.17
C ALA A 48 4.10 12.21 -0.06
N ASP A 49 4.96 12.22 0.96
CA ASP A 49 6.33 11.68 0.92
C ASP A 49 6.34 10.18 0.64
N ILE A 50 5.40 9.42 1.23
CA ILE A 50 5.23 7.99 0.92
C ILE A 50 4.92 7.81 -0.57
N VAL A 51 3.96 8.58 -1.12
CA VAL A 51 3.59 8.47 -2.54
C VAL A 51 4.75 8.85 -3.45
N ALA A 52 5.48 9.92 -3.12
CA ALA A 52 6.66 10.35 -3.87
C ALA A 52 7.77 9.30 -3.83
N ALA A 53 8.07 8.75 -2.66
CA ALA A 53 9.09 7.72 -2.50
C ALA A 53 8.71 6.42 -3.22
N GLU A 54 7.43 6.04 -3.24
CA GLU A 54 6.93 4.90 -4.01
C GLU A 54 7.10 5.10 -5.52
N HIS A 55 6.85 6.33 -6.01
CA HIS A 55 7.12 6.70 -7.40
C HIS A 55 8.61 6.59 -7.73
N THR A 56 9.47 7.20 -6.89
CA THR A 56 10.93 7.12 -7.05
C THR A 56 11.43 5.68 -7.00
N LEU A 57 10.84 4.82 -6.15
CA LEU A 57 11.19 3.40 -6.12
C LEU A 57 10.79 2.71 -7.43
N ALA A 58 9.60 2.97 -7.96
CA ALA A 58 9.18 2.40 -9.24
C ALA A 58 10.08 2.84 -10.39
N GLU A 59 10.49 4.11 -10.43
CA GLU A 59 11.46 4.63 -11.40
C GLU A 59 12.82 3.97 -11.26
N ALA A 60 13.37 3.94 -10.04
CA ALA A 60 14.63 3.27 -9.74
C ALA A 60 14.61 1.79 -10.17
N SER A 61 13.45 1.13 -10.05
CA SER A 61 13.26 -0.22 -10.56
C SER A 61 13.43 -0.30 -12.07
N MET A 62 12.79 0.60 -12.81
CA MET A 62 12.84 0.62 -14.27
C MET A 62 14.23 1.02 -14.80
N ASP A 63 14.96 1.84 -14.05
CA ASP A 63 16.30 2.28 -14.39
C ASP A 63 17.40 1.25 -14.02
N GLY A 64 17.01 0.08 -13.50
CA GLY A 64 17.94 -1.02 -13.21
C GLY A 64 18.74 -0.87 -11.91
N THR A 65 18.21 -0.13 -10.93
CA THR A 65 18.82 -0.06 -9.60
C THR A 65 18.91 -1.46 -8.97
N ASN A 66 20.09 -1.83 -8.47
CA ASN A 66 20.35 -3.15 -7.91
C ASN A 66 19.46 -3.48 -6.69
N LEU A 67 19.29 -4.78 -6.41
CA LEU A 67 18.42 -5.28 -5.34
C LEU A 67 18.71 -4.65 -3.97
N GLU A 68 19.99 -4.53 -3.58
CA GLU A 68 20.36 -3.97 -2.27
C GLU A 68 19.85 -2.53 -2.11
N ASN A 69 20.08 -1.68 -3.11
CA ASN A 69 19.67 -0.29 -3.09
C ASN A 69 18.15 -0.12 -3.22
N MET A 70 17.50 -1.00 -3.98
CA MET A 70 16.02 -1.06 -4.02
C MET A 70 15.43 -1.37 -2.65
N MET A 71 16.05 -2.31 -1.93
CA MET A 71 15.58 -2.73 -0.62
C MET A 71 15.80 -1.66 0.45
N LYS A 72 16.91 -0.90 0.40
CA LYS A 72 17.11 0.26 1.27
C LYS A 72 15.99 1.30 1.11
N LYS A 73 15.67 1.68 -0.13
CA LYS A 73 14.57 2.62 -0.43
C LYS A 73 13.21 2.07 0.02
N PHE A 74 13.00 0.77 -0.14
CA PHE A 74 11.78 0.12 0.34
C PHE A 74 11.64 0.20 1.87
N ASP A 75 12.73 -0.04 2.60
CA ASP A 75 12.74 0.01 4.06
C ASP A 75 12.48 1.44 4.58
N GLU A 76 12.99 2.47 3.90
CA GLU A 76 12.66 3.87 4.17
C GLU A 76 11.15 4.14 4.04
N ILE A 77 10.51 3.63 2.98
CA ILE A 77 9.06 3.72 2.80
C ILE A 77 8.32 2.98 3.91
N ALA A 78 8.80 1.81 4.33
CA ALA A 78 8.18 1.05 5.43
C ALA A 78 8.18 1.84 6.75
N VAL A 79 9.29 2.53 7.06
CA VAL A 79 9.40 3.41 8.24
C VAL A 79 8.39 4.57 8.17
N MET A 80 8.25 5.21 7.00
CA MET A 80 7.28 6.29 6.81
C MET A 80 5.84 5.79 6.99
N ARG A 81 5.50 4.65 6.38
CA ARG A 81 4.18 4.03 6.50
C ARG A 81 3.85 3.66 7.95
N ARG A 82 4.82 3.11 8.68
CA ARG A 82 4.69 2.79 10.10
C ARG A 82 4.46 4.05 10.94
N THR A 83 5.20 5.12 10.67
CA THR A 83 5.03 6.42 11.36
C THR A 83 3.62 7.00 11.12
N LEU A 84 3.12 6.93 9.89
CA LEU A 84 1.77 7.39 9.57
C LEU A 84 0.68 6.52 10.23
N ALA A 85 0.90 5.21 10.30
CA ALA A 85 0.02 4.27 10.98
C ALA A 85 -0.06 4.51 12.50
N GLU A 86 1.07 4.80 13.13
CA GLU A 86 1.15 5.16 14.53
C GLU A 86 0.36 6.45 14.80
N LEU A 87 0.54 7.49 13.97
CA LEU A 87 -0.17 8.75 14.10
C LEU A 87 -1.69 8.57 13.98
N LYS A 88 -2.15 7.76 13.01
CA LYS A 88 -3.57 7.41 12.85
C LYS A 88 -4.11 6.61 14.04
N THR A 89 -3.31 5.73 14.60
CA THR A 89 -3.69 4.95 15.80
C THR A 89 -3.88 5.87 17.00
N LYS A 90 -2.93 6.76 17.26
CA LYS A 90 -3.05 7.74 18.36
C LYS A 90 -4.26 8.67 18.19
N CYS A 91 -4.56 9.06 16.95
CA CYS A 91 -5.78 9.80 16.64
C CYS A 91 -7.04 9.02 17.03
N ARG A 92 -7.09 7.73 16.71
CA ARG A 92 -8.18 6.85 17.11
C ARG A 92 -8.28 6.70 18.62
N ASP A 93 -7.17 6.55 19.33
CA ASP A 93 -7.16 6.45 20.79
C ASP A 93 -7.70 7.74 21.45
N LEU A 94 -7.33 8.92 20.91
CA LEU A 94 -7.91 10.20 21.29
C LEU A 94 -9.44 10.20 21.09
N LEU A 95 -9.90 9.81 19.90
CA LEU A 95 -11.32 9.78 19.56
C LEU A 95 -12.10 8.83 20.47
N GLN A 96 -11.56 7.66 20.81
CA GLN A 96 -12.17 6.74 21.77
C GLN A 96 -12.26 7.34 23.19
N THR A 97 -11.37 8.26 23.53
CA THR A 97 -11.36 8.93 24.85
C THR A 97 -12.39 10.05 24.92
N ILE A 98 -12.54 10.84 23.85
CA ILE A 98 -13.39 12.05 23.88
C ILE A 98 -14.82 11.80 23.42
N LEU A 99 -15.06 10.79 22.58
CA LEU A 99 -16.40 10.49 22.07
C LEU A 99 -17.21 9.65 23.06
N THR A 100 -18.53 9.85 23.06
CA THR A 100 -19.46 8.94 23.72
C THR A 100 -19.48 7.59 22.99
N SER A 101 -19.93 6.53 23.67
CA SER A 101 -20.07 5.21 23.05
C SER A 101 -20.97 5.22 21.81
N GLU A 102 -22.01 6.06 21.81
CA GLU A 102 -22.91 6.24 20.66
C GLU A 102 -22.17 6.91 19.49
N GLN A 103 -21.48 8.03 19.73
CA GLN A 103 -20.71 8.73 18.70
C GLN A 103 -19.60 7.83 18.12
N TRP A 104 -18.89 7.08 18.97
CA TRP A 104 -17.89 6.11 18.53
C TRP A 104 -18.49 5.02 17.63
N THR A 105 -19.64 4.48 18.02
CA THR A 105 -20.34 3.44 17.24
C THR A 105 -20.77 3.97 15.86
N GLN A 106 -21.28 5.21 15.80
CA GLN A 106 -21.61 5.87 14.54
C GLN A 106 -20.37 6.05 13.66
N LEU A 107 -19.27 6.55 14.23
CA LEU A 107 -18.01 6.73 13.52
C LEU A 107 -17.44 5.42 12.95
N VAL A 108 -17.44 4.34 13.75
CA VAL A 108 -17.03 3.01 13.29
C VAL A 108 -17.93 2.52 12.16
N THR A 109 -19.24 2.74 12.24
CA THR A 109 -20.20 2.34 11.19
C THR A 109 -19.91 3.06 9.88
N LEU A 110 -19.65 4.37 9.93
CA LEU A 110 -19.25 5.17 8.76
C LEU A 110 -17.91 4.69 8.19
N GLN A 111 -16.94 4.37 9.04
CA GLN A 111 -15.64 3.84 8.64
C GLN A 111 -15.77 2.47 7.94
N LYS A 112 -16.56 1.54 8.49
CA LYS A 112 -16.83 0.23 7.87
C LYS A 112 -17.48 0.37 6.49
N SER A 113 -18.42 1.31 6.38
CA SER A 113 -19.11 1.62 5.12
C SER A 113 -18.16 2.20 4.09
N ALA A 114 -17.32 3.17 4.48
CA ALA A 114 -16.33 3.79 3.60
C ALA A 114 -15.24 2.81 3.13
N MET A 115 -14.91 1.81 3.95
CA MET A 115 -13.92 0.79 3.61
C MET A 115 -14.43 -0.26 2.62
N GLY A 116 -15.74 -0.33 2.37
CA GLY A 116 -16.33 -1.35 1.51
C GLY A 116 -16.18 -2.77 2.09
N LEU A 117 -16.20 -2.92 3.42
CA LEU A 117 -16.09 -4.24 4.08
C LEU A 117 -17.30 -5.15 3.79
N ASN A 118 -18.33 -4.62 3.13
CA ASN A 118 -19.43 -5.39 2.56
C ASN A 118 -19.13 -5.76 1.09
N GLN A 119 -18.44 -6.89 0.91
CA GLN A 119 -18.23 -7.66 -0.33
C GLN A 119 -17.30 -7.14 -1.46
N GLN A 120 -16.45 -8.08 -1.89
CA GLN A 120 -15.60 -8.15 -3.09
C GLN A 120 -14.53 -7.05 -3.25
N ALA A 121 -13.44 -7.24 -2.50
CA ALA A 121 -12.12 -6.69 -2.79
C ALA A 121 -11.65 -7.11 -4.20
N ASN A 122 -11.98 -6.28 -5.18
CA ASN A 122 -11.63 -6.42 -6.59
C ASN A 122 -10.11 -6.45 -6.82
N MET A 123 -9.68 -7.02 -7.95
CA MET A 123 -8.30 -7.05 -8.50
C MET A 123 -7.48 -5.75 -8.37
N LYS A 124 -8.15 -4.61 -8.19
CA LYS A 124 -7.57 -3.30 -7.89
C LYS A 124 -6.70 -3.30 -6.62
N ASN A 125 -6.99 -4.17 -5.64
CA ASN A 125 -6.24 -4.27 -4.38
C ASN A 125 -4.85 -4.92 -4.54
N MET A 126 -4.62 -5.75 -5.57
CA MET A 126 -3.28 -6.29 -5.83
C MET A 126 -2.27 -5.21 -6.23
N MET A 127 -2.73 -4.09 -6.81
CA MET A 127 -1.89 -2.93 -7.14
C MET A 127 -1.44 -2.14 -5.89
N HIS A 128 -2.04 -2.41 -4.72
CA HIS A 128 -1.72 -1.73 -3.46
C HIS A 128 -0.85 -2.56 -2.50
N ALA A 129 -0.55 -3.82 -2.86
CA ALA A 129 0.28 -4.67 -2.01
C ALA A 129 1.71 -4.09 -1.86
N HIS A 130 2.30 -3.56 -2.93
CA HIS A 130 3.65 -2.98 -2.89
C HIS A 130 3.88 -2.04 -4.11
N PRO A 131 4.82 -1.07 -4.02
CA PRO A 131 5.09 -0.08 -5.07
C PRO A 131 5.93 -0.56 -6.27
N MET A 132 6.32 -1.84 -6.33
CA MET A 132 7.19 -2.32 -7.42
C MET A 132 6.41 -2.52 -8.72
N PRO A 133 7.02 -2.25 -9.89
CA PRO A 133 6.41 -2.58 -11.18
C PRO A 133 6.07 -4.08 -11.31
N ASN A 134 5.07 -4.39 -12.13
CA ASN A 134 4.64 -5.77 -12.39
C ASN A 134 4.97 -6.20 -13.82
N TYR A 135 6.26 -6.41 -14.09
CA TYR A 135 6.76 -6.73 -15.42
C TYR A 135 6.13 -8.00 -16.02
N MET A 136 5.91 -9.05 -15.22
CA MET A 136 5.28 -10.29 -15.72
C MET A 136 3.85 -10.07 -16.21
N ALA A 137 3.10 -9.16 -15.58
CA ALA A 137 1.77 -8.82 -16.05
C ALA A 137 1.81 -8.12 -17.42
N ILE A 138 2.78 -7.24 -17.64
CA ILE A 138 3.00 -6.58 -18.95
C ILE A 138 3.48 -7.59 -19.99
N MET A 139 4.48 -8.41 -19.65
CA MET A 139 4.98 -9.49 -20.52
C MET A 139 3.84 -10.38 -21.02
N LYS A 140 2.92 -10.78 -20.13
CA LYS A 140 1.76 -11.60 -20.49
C LYS A 140 0.76 -10.83 -21.37
N LYS A 141 0.48 -9.57 -21.04
CA LYS A 141 -0.50 -8.75 -21.75
C LYS A 141 -0.03 -8.37 -23.16
N GLU A 142 1.26 -8.09 -23.29
CA GLU A 142 1.89 -7.53 -24.49
C GLU A 142 2.85 -8.54 -25.17
N ALA A 143 2.61 -9.84 -24.97
CA ALA A 143 3.50 -10.91 -25.44
C ALA A 143 3.78 -10.83 -26.96
N GLY A 144 2.77 -10.48 -27.76
CA GLY A 144 2.92 -10.30 -29.21
C GLY A 144 3.73 -9.05 -29.61
N THR A 145 3.89 -8.08 -28.70
CA THR A 145 4.62 -6.83 -28.94
C THR A 145 6.12 -7.00 -28.67
N ILE A 146 6.48 -7.65 -27.56
CA ILE A 146 7.88 -7.80 -27.10
C ILE A 146 8.64 -8.88 -27.89
N LYS A 147 7.92 -9.78 -28.59
CA LYS A 147 8.47 -10.80 -29.51
C LYS A 147 9.62 -11.60 -28.89
N LEU A 148 9.30 -12.40 -27.87
CA LEU A 148 10.25 -13.33 -27.28
C LEU A 148 10.62 -14.45 -28.27
N ASN A 149 11.87 -14.92 -28.21
CA ASN A 149 12.23 -16.20 -28.81
C ASN A 149 11.92 -17.37 -27.86
N ASP A 150 11.95 -18.60 -28.37
CA ASP A 150 11.60 -19.81 -27.61
C ASP A 150 12.41 -19.98 -26.31
N GLN A 151 13.70 -19.58 -26.31
CA GLN A 151 14.54 -19.67 -25.10
C GLN A 151 14.13 -18.64 -24.04
N GLN A 152 13.81 -17.43 -24.46
CA GLN A 152 13.32 -16.37 -23.57
C GLN A 152 11.96 -16.73 -23.00
N GLU A 153 11.05 -17.22 -23.84
CA GLU A 153 9.71 -17.66 -23.43
C GLU A 153 9.80 -18.78 -22.40
N ALA A 154 10.62 -19.81 -22.66
CA ALA A 154 10.85 -20.89 -21.71
C ALA A 154 11.36 -20.39 -20.34
N LYS A 155 12.27 -19.40 -20.32
CA LYS A 155 12.79 -18.81 -19.07
C LYS A 155 11.75 -17.98 -18.32
N VAL A 156 10.92 -17.23 -19.03
CA VAL A 156 9.80 -16.48 -18.45
C VAL A 156 8.77 -17.44 -17.85
N ASP A 157 8.46 -18.53 -18.56
CA ASP A 157 7.50 -19.54 -18.09
C ASP A 157 8.02 -20.33 -16.89
N GLU A 158 9.30 -20.73 -16.90
CA GLU A 158 9.96 -21.37 -15.75
C GLU A 158 9.83 -20.51 -14.49
N TRP A 159 10.22 -19.23 -14.58
CA TRP A 159 10.10 -18.27 -13.48
C TRP A 159 8.65 -18.10 -13.01
N ARG A 160 7.71 -18.02 -13.96
CA ARG A 160 6.29 -17.90 -13.66
C ARG A 160 5.79 -19.12 -12.89
N GLN A 161 6.11 -20.33 -13.35
CA GLN A 161 5.66 -21.56 -12.70
C GLN A 161 6.20 -21.67 -11.28
N GLU A 162 7.45 -21.28 -11.05
CA GLU A 162 8.08 -21.33 -9.73
C GLU A 162 7.51 -20.31 -8.73
N HIS A 163 7.20 -19.09 -9.20
CA HIS A 163 6.97 -17.97 -8.28
C HIS A 163 5.56 -17.35 -8.32
N HIS A 164 4.74 -17.65 -9.33
CA HIS A 164 3.44 -17.00 -9.49
C HIS A 164 2.49 -17.26 -8.32
N THR A 165 2.42 -18.52 -7.85
CA THR A 165 1.56 -18.91 -6.73
C THR A 165 1.97 -18.16 -5.47
N LYS A 166 3.25 -18.22 -5.10
CA LYS A 166 3.79 -17.50 -3.94
C LYS A 166 3.55 -15.99 -4.01
N ALA A 167 3.76 -15.36 -5.17
CA ALA A 167 3.52 -13.94 -5.34
C ALA A 167 2.03 -13.56 -5.18
N THR A 168 1.13 -14.42 -5.68
CA THR A 168 -0.33 -14.22 -5.61
C THR A 168 -0.83 -14.41 -4.19
N GLU A 169 -0.40 -15.48 -3.51
CA GLU A 169 -0.72 -15.75 -2.11
C GLU A 169 -0.23 -14.62 -1.21
N LEU A 170 1.03 -14.20 -1.36
CA LEU A 170 1.59 -13.11 -0.55
C LEU A 170 0.84 -11.79 -0.74
N ALA A 171 0.41 -11.49 -1.97
CA ALA A 171 -0.42 -10.31 -2.23
C ALA A 171 -1.82 -10.43 -1.57
N ALA A 172 -2.42 -11.62 -1.58
CA ALA A 172 -3.69 -11.88 -0.91
C ALA A 172 -3.55 -11.78 0.63
N ASP A 173 -2.47 -12.33 1.19
CA ASP A 173 -2.17 -12.28 2.62
C ASP A 173 -1.97 -10.85 3.11
N ILE A 174 -1.28 -10.00 2.33
CA ILE A 174 -1.15 -8.57 2.63
C ILE A 174 -2.53 -7.90 2.71
N VAL A 175 -3.40 -8.13 1.72
CA VAL A 175 -4.74 -7.53 1.70
C VAL A 175 -5.59 -8.02 2.87
N ALA A 176 -5.54 -9.32 3.18
CA ALA A 176 -6.23 -9.91 4.32
C ALA A 176 -5.72 -9.34 5.65
N ALA A 177 -4.40 -9.24 5.82
CA ALA A 177 -3.80 -8.68 7.02
C ALA A 177 -4.14 -7.18 7.20
N GLU A 178 -4.20 -6.40 6.12
CA GLU A 178 -4.65 -5.00 6.17
C GLU A 178 -6.12 -4.89 6.57
N HIS A 179 -6.97 -5.82 6.14
CA HIS A 179 -8.35 -5.90 6.58
C HIS A 179 -8.44 -6.19 8.09
N THR A 180 -7.75 -7.24 8.54
CA THR A 180 -7.70 -7.62 9.96
C THR A 180 -7.13 -6.50 10.83
N LEU A 181 -6.12 -5.77 10.35
CA LEU A 181 -5.55 -4.62 11.04
C LEU A 181 -6.58 -3.49 11.18
N ALA A 182 -7.35 -3.21 10.13
CA ALA A 182 -8.38 -2.19 10.18
C ALA A 182 -9.54 -2.59 11.11
N GLU A 183 -9.93 -3.87 11.12
CA GLU A 183 -10.90 -4.42 12.09
C GLU A 183 -10.38 -4.28 13.52
N ALA A 184 -9.15 -4.73 13.79
CA ALA A 184 -8.48 -4.56 15.08
C ALA A 184 -8.44 -3.09 15.52
N SER A 185 -8.29 -2.17 14.57
CA SER A 185 -8.35 -0.73 14.86
C SER A 185 -9.71 -0.29 15.39
N MET A 186 -10.78 -0.75 14.75
CA MET A 186 -12.16 -0.43 15.12
C MET A 186 -12.58 -1.10 16.43
N ASP A 187 -12.03 -2.27 16.72
CA ASP A 187 -12.27 -3.03 17.95
C ASP A 187 -11.45 -2.52 19.15
N GLY A 188 -10.67 -1.43 18.96
CA GLY A 188 -9.91 -0.81 20.05
C GLY A 188 -8.65 -1.56 20.46
N THR A 189 -8.06 -2.33 19.54
CA THR A 189 -6.74 -2.95 19.80
C THR A 189 -5.72 -1.87 20.11
N ASN A 190 -4.98 -2.04 21.21
CA ASN A 190 -4.00 -1.07 21.69
C ASN A 190 -2.86 -0.82 20.69
N LEU A 191 -2.22 0.35 20.83
CA LEU A 191 -1.16 0.81 19.93
C LEU A 191 -0.03 -0.21 19.74
N GLU A 192 0.46 -0.85 20.80
CA GLU A 192 1.57 -1.82 20.71
C GLU A 192 1.20 -2.99 19.80
N ASN A 193 0.03 -3.60 20.03
CA ASN A 193 -0.45 -4.72 19.24
C ASN A 193 -0.81 -4.32 17.80
N MET A 194 -1.28 -3.09 17.60
CA MET A 194 -1.46 -2.53 16.26
C MET A 194 -0.13 -2.42 15.51
N MET A 195 0.92 -1.94 16.18
CA MET A 195 2.24 -1.79 15.56
C MET A 195 2.89 -3.14 15.21
N LYS A 196 2.70 -4.17 16.04
CA LYS A 196 3.13 -5.54 15.72
C LYS A 196 2.52 -6.05 14.41
N LYS A 197 1.20 -5.90 14.25
CA LYS A 197 0.50 -6.28 13.01
C LYS A 197 0.97 -5.45 11.80
N PHE A 198 1.29 -4.19 12.02
CA PHE A 198 1.89 -3.33 11.00
C PHE A 198 3.25 -3.84 10.52
N ASP A 199 4.11 -4.22 11.47
CA ASP A 199 5.44 -4.73 11.18
C ASP A 199 5.38 -6.08 10.44
N GLU A 200 4.43 -6.96 10.78
CA GLU A 200 4.14 -8.20 10.05
C GLU A 200 3.77 -7.91 8.58
N ILE A 201 2.89 -6.94 8.33
CA ILE A 201 2.53 -6.51 6.97
C ILE A 201 3.76 -5.95 6.23
N ALA A 202 4.59 -5.15 6.90
CA ALA A 202 5.81 -4.60 6.29
C ALA A 202 6.76 -5.70 5.80
N VAL A 203 6.95 -6.76 6.59
CA VAL A 203 7.76 -7.93 6.21
C VAL A 203 7.20 -8.64 4.97
N MET A 204 5.88 -8.84 4.91
CA MET A 204 5.24 -9.46 3.73
C MET A 204 5.43 -8.60 2.48
N ARG A 205 5.22 -7.28 2.58
CA ARG A 205 5.39 -6.37 1.46
C ARG A 205 6.84 -6.32 0.98
N ARG A 206 7.79 -6.35 1.90
CA ARG A 206 9.23 -6.42 1.58
C ARG A 206 9.54 -7.69 0.81
N THR A 207 9.06 -8.84 1.29
CA THR A 207 9.25 -10.14 0.62
C THR A 207 8.70 -10.13 -0.81
N LEU A 208 7.53 -9.50 -1.02
CA LEU A 208 6.93 -9.36 -2.35
C LEU A 208 7.75 -8.41 -3.25
N ALA A 209 8.27 -7.32 -2.69
CA ALA A 209 9.13 -6.39 -3.40
C ALA A 209 10.45 -7.03 -3.83
N GLU A 210 11.09 -7.83 -2.96
CA GLU A 210 12.28 -8.61 -3.30
C GLU A 210 12.01 -9.57 -4.46
N LEU A 211 10.89 -10.31 -4.40
CA LEU A 211 10.51 -11.26 -5.46
C LEU A 211 10.33 -10.57 -6.81
N LYS A 212 9.68 -9.41 -6.83
CA LYS A 212 9.48 -8.62 -8.07
C LYS A 212 10.75 -7.96 -8.57
N THR A 213 11.65 -7.59 -7.67
CA THR A 213 12.98 -7.08 -8.02
C THR A 213 13.81 -8.18 -8.68
N LYS A 214 13.81 -9.40 -8.12
CA LYS A 214 14.48 -10.56 -8.74
C LYS A 214 13.87 -10.92 -10.11
N CYS A 215 12.55 -10.80 -10.25
CA CYS A 215 11.87 -10.99 -11.53
C CYS A 215 12.35 -9.99 -12.58
N ARG A 216 12.46 -8.72 -12.20
CA ARG A 216 13.05 -7.69 -13.07
C ARG A 216 14.48 -8.04 -13.47
N ASP A 217 15.32 -8.46 -12.52
CA ASP A 217 16.71 -8.80 -12.78
C ASP A 217 16.82 -10.00 -13.75
N LEU A 218 15.96 -11.00 -13.62
CA LEU A 218 15.84 -12.09 -14.60
C LEU A 218 15.52 -11.53 -15.99
N LEU A 219 14.49 -10.67 -16.09
CA LEU A 219 14.06 -10.12 -17.37
C LEU A 219 15.16 -9.27 -18.02
N GLN A 220 15.90 -8.48 -17.25
CA GLN A 220 17.07 -7.75 -17.76
C GLN A 220 18.16 -8.67 -18.31
N ASN A 221 18.33 -9.86 -17.73
CA ASN A 221 19.34 -10.82 -18.17
C ASN A 221 18.95 -11.59 -19.44
N ILE A 222 17.66 -11.88 -19.64
CA ILE A 222 17.21 -12.71 -20.77
C ILE A 222 16.76 -11.88 -21.97
N LEU A 223 16.30 -10.65 -21.77
CA LEU A 223 15.83 -9.78 -22.85
C LEU A 223 17.00 -9.07 -23.52
N THR A 224 16.85 -8.80 -24.82
CA THR A 224 17.75 -7.85 -25.50
C THR A 224 17.52 -6.43 -24.97
N SER A 225 18.49 -5.53 -25.17
CA SER A 225 18.34 -4.13 -24.77
C SER A 225 17.12 -3.46 -25.42
N GLU A 226 16.77 -3.84 -26.64
CA GLU A 226 15.57 -3.35 -27.35
C GLU A 226 14.29 -3.86 -26.67
N GLN A 227 14.19 -5.16 -26.42
CA GLN A 227 13.04 -5.77 -25.74
C GLN A 227 12.86 -5.22 -24.32
N TRP A 228 13.95 -5.03 -23.58
CA TRP A 228 13.92 -4.39 -22.27
C TRP A 228 13.38 -2.95 -22.33
N THR A 229 13.86 -2.16 -23.29
CA THR A 229 13.39 -0.78 -23.50
C THR A 229 11.89 -0.74 -23.84
N GLN A 230 11.41 -1.65 -24.68
CA GLN A 230 9.99 -1.78 -25.00
C GLN A 230 9.17 -2.15 -23.76
N LEU A 231 9.62 -3.14 -22.99
CA LEU A 231 8.96 -3.55 -21.74
C LEU A 231 8.87 -2.40 -20.73
N VAL A 232 9.97 -1.66 -20.51
CA VAL A 232 9.99 -0.50 -19.61
C VAL A 232 9.03 0.58 -20.10
N THR A 233 8.98 0.85 -21.40
CA THR A 233 8.05 1.82 -21.98
C THR A 233 6.59 1.43 -21.72
N LEU A 234 6.23 0.17 -21.99
CA LEU A 234 4.90 -0.36 -21.71
C LEU A 234 4.55 -0.29 -20.22
N GLN A 235 5.52 -0.58 -19.35
CA GLN A 235 5.36 -0.51 -17.90
C GLN A 235 5.13 0.93 -17.41
N LYS A 236 5.88 1.92 -17.91
CA LYS A 236 5.67 3.35 -17.59
C LYS A 236 4.27 3.80 -17.98
N SER A 237 3.85 3.46 -19.20
CA SER A 237 2.49 3.75 -19.69
C SER A 237 1.40 3.10 -18.82
N ALA A 238 1.60 1.84 -18.41
CA ALA A 238 0.64 1.13 -17.55
C ALA A 238 0.52 1.73 -16.15
N MET A 239 1.63 2.27 -15.62
CA MET A 239 1.66 2.93 -14.31
C MET A 239 1.22 4.39 -14.36
N ARG A 240 1.01 4.95 -15.56
CA ARG A 240 0.74 6.40 -15.78
C ARG A 240 1.85 7.29 -15.22
N LEU A 241 3.08 6.79 -15.26
CA LEU A 241 4.28 7.57 -14.97
C LEU A 241 4.61 8.27 -16.29
N ASN A 242 4.24 9.54 -16.40
CA ASN A 242 4.56 10.39 -17.54
C ASN A 242 5.85 11.16 -17.24
#